data_AF-A0A6V8L2V4-F1
#
_entry.id   AF-A0A6V8L2V4-F1
#
_cell.length_a   1.000
_cell.length_b   1.000
_cell.length_c   1.000
_cell.angle_alpha   90.00
_cell.angle_beta   90.00
_cell.angle_gamma   90.00
#
_symmetry.space_group_name_H-M   'P 1'
#
loop_
_entity.id
_entity.type
_entity.pdbx_description
1 polymer ?
#
loop_
_entity_poly.entity_id
_entity_poly.type
_entity_poly.pdbx_seq_one_letter_code
_entity_poly.pdbx_strand_id
1 'polypeptide(L)'
;MAQPYWCIDELLYGDTTPCAWQPLIFLNYQLGLAPGDTAPAARPYTFTVTAQSGAPGTAAKLAGLRAWTSTDGGKHWVPALVRADGGTYRVSVWNPASGKVSLKVEAWDRAGNMVQQTLPEAYAL
;
A
#
# COMPACT_ATOMS: atom_id res chain seq x y z
N MET A 1 -5.63 -7.90 23.86
CA MET A 1 -6.73 -7.86 22.86
C MET A 1 -7.36 -6.48 23.00
N ALA A 2 -7.22 -5.61 22.00
CA ALA A 2 -7.79 -4.27 22.07
C ALA A 2 -9.32 -4.41 22.06
N GLN A 3 -9.98 -3.96 23.12
CA GLN A 3 -11.45 -3.97 23.18
C GLN A 3 -11.98 -3.09 22.04
N PRO A 4 -13.04 -3.52 21.33
CA PRO A 4 -13.68 -2.66 20.33
C PRO A 4 -14.16 -1.40 21.06
N TYR A 5 -13.60 -0.27 20.65
CA TYR A 5 -14.10 1.07 20.86
C TYR A 5 -15.62 1.06 20.68
N TRP A 6 -16.34 1.66 21.64
CA TRP A 6 -17.79 1.86 21.53
C TRP A 6 -18.06 2.58 20.22
N CYS A 7 -18.75 1.90 19.31
CA CYS A 7 -19.29 2.54 18.14
C CYS A 7 -20.42 3.46 18.58
N ILE A 8 -20.61 4.54 17.84
CA ILE A 8 -21.64 5.53 18.17
C ILE A 8 -23.05 4.92 18.03
N ASP A 9 -23.18 3.75 17.42
CA ASP A 9 -24.44 3.03 17.22
C ASP A 9 -25.02 2.44 18.51
N GLU A 10 -24.20 1.95 19.45
CA GLU A 10 -24.65 1.51 20.77
C GLU A 10 -25.26 2.71 21.51
N LEU A 11 -24.61 3.88 21.43
CA LEU A 11 -25.06 5.12 22.04
C LEU A 11 -26.32 5.71 21.36
N LEU A 12 -26.45 5.60 20.04
CA LEU A 12 -27.53 6.25 19.27
C LEU A 12 -28.71 5.32 18.98
N TYR A 13 -28.50 4.01 18.92
CA TYR A 13 -29.48 3.03 18.44
C TYR A 13 -29.63 1.79 19.34
N GLY A 14 -28.85 1.65 20.42
CA GLY A 14 -28.96 0.53 21.37
C GLY A 14 -28.57 -0.83 20.77
N ASP A 15 -27.79 -0.84 19.68
CA ASP A 15 -27.25 -2.06 19.09
C ASP A 15 -26.18 -2.65 20.02
N THR A 16 -26.29 -3.95 20.30
CA THR A 16 -25.35 -4.70 21.16
C THR A 16 -24.45 -5.63 20.35
N THR A 17 -24.58 -5.61 19.02
CA THR A 17 -23.71 -6.34 18.12
C THR A 17 -22.30 -5.75 18.22
N PRO A 18 -21.27 -6.53 18.57
CA PRO A 18 -19.93 -5.98 18.73
C PRO A 18 -19.44 -5.47 17.37
N CYS A 19 -19.11 -4.19 17.32
CA CYS A 19 -18.42 -3.60 16.20
C CYS A 19 -17.14 -4.40 15.89
N ALA A 20 -17.07 -4.92 14.67
CA ALA A 20 -15.88 -5.59 14.18
C ALA A 20 -15.18 -4.69 13.17
N TRP A 21 -13.91 -4.38 13.41
CA TRP A 21 -13.06 -3.82 12.36
C TRP A 21 -13.08 -4.77 11.17
N GLN A 22 -13.34 -4.23 9.99
CA GLN A 22 -13.24 -5.02 8.78
C GLN A 22 -11.80 -5.52 8.62
N PRO A 23 -11.59 -6.78 8.19
CA PRO A 23 -10.25 -7.36 8.02
C PRO A 23 -9.57 -6.84 6.74
N LEU A 24 -9.58 -5.53 6.55
CA LEU A 24 -8.99 -4.84 5.42
C LEU A 24 -7.50 -4.59 5.65
N ILE A 25 -6.77 -4.58 4.53
CA ILE A 25 -5.38 -4.15 4.45
C ILE A 25 -5.36 -2.81 3.73
N PHE A 26 -4.95 -1.76 4.43
CA PHE A 26 -4.71 -0.44 3.86
C PHE A 26 -3.23 -0.25 3.61
N LEU A 27 -2.84 -0.05 2.35
CA LEU A 27 -1.46 0.23 1.98
C LEU A 27 -1.20 1.74 2.01
N ASN A 28 -0.07 2.14 2.56
CA ASN A 28 0.39 3.51 2.59
C ASN A 28 1.70 3.62 1.82
N TYR A 29 1.77 4.59 0.89
CA TYR A 29 2.89 4.76 -0.03
C TYR A 29 3.67 6.02 0.31
N GLN A 30 4.94 5.85 0.67
CA GLN A 30 5.89 6.93 0.89
C GLN A 30 6.84 6.99 -0.30
N LEU A 31 6.34 7.57 -1.40
CA LEU A 31 7.09 7.67 -2.65
C LEU A 31 8.28 8.61 -2.51
N GLY A 32 8.13 9.73 -1.79
CA GLY A 32 9.21 10.73 -1.67
C GLY A 32 9.39 11.51 -2.98
N LEU A 33 8.26 11.93 -3.56
CA LEU A 33 8.22 12.72 -4.79
C LEU A 33 8.58 14.19 -4.52
N ALA A 34 9.17 14.84 -5.51
CA ALA A 34 9.31 16.28 -5.54
C ALA A 34 7.97 16.95 -5.86
N PRO A 35 7.81 18.28 -5.63
CA PRO A 35 6.63 19.02 -6.04
C PRO A 35 6.27 18.76 -7.51
N GLY A 36 4.98 18.58 -7.79
CA GLY A 36 4.50 18.20 -9.14
C GLY A 36 4.53 16.69 -9.41
N ASP A 37 4.60 15.87 -8.38
CA ASP A 37 4.52 14.40 -8.45
C ASP A 37 5.63 13.76 -9.31
N THR A 38 6.87 14.24 -9.13
CA THR A 38 8.04 13.80 -9.92
C THR A 38 9.07 13.02 -9.12
N ALA A 39 9.72 12.06 -9.78
CA ALA A 39 10.86 11.31 -9.26
C ALA A 39 12.07 11.39 -10.22
N PRO A 40 13.31 11.19 -9.76
CA PRO A 40 14.48 11.23 -10.63
C PRO A 40 14.44 10.20 -11.77
N ALA A 41 14.74 10.66 -12.98
CA ALA A 41 14.83 9.84 -14.19
C ALA A 41 16.18 9.11 -14.34
N ALA A 42 16.20 8.08 -15.20
CA ALA A 42 17.38 7.34 -15.65
C ALA A 42 18.25 6.73 -14.53
N ARG A 43 17.64 6.34 -13.41
CA ARG A 43 18.37 5.78 -12.27
C ARG A 43 17.52 4.84 -11.41
N PRO A 44 18.13 4.06 -10.51
CA PRO A 44 17.38 3.32 -9.52
C PRO A 44 16.63 4.27 -8.59
N TYR A 45 15.39 3.92 -8.26
CA TYR A 45 14.54 4.65 -7.33
C TYR A 45 13.99 3.69 -6.29
N THR A 46 13.91 4.11 -5.04
CA THR A 46 13.42 3.28 -3.94
C THR A 46 12.44 4.08 -3.11
N PHE A 47 11.31 3.45 -2.82
CA PHE A 47 10.26 4.02 -1.98
C PHE A 47 9.81 2.99 -0.93
N THR A 48 9.03 3.48 0.03
CA THR A 48 8.55 2.67 1.14
C THR A 48 7.05 2.44 1.02
N VAL A 49 6.63 1.21 1.31
CA VAL A 49 5.23 0.84 1.50
C VAL A 49 5.07 0.30 2.93
N THR A 50 4.05 0.77 3.63
CA THR A 50 3.62 0.22 4.92
C THR A 50 2.17 -0.23 4.84
N ALA A 51 1.72 -1.02 5.82
CA ALA A 51 0.36 -1.53 5.85
C ALA A 51 -0.30 -1.27 7.21
N GLN A 52 -1.55 -0.83 7.18
CA GLN A 52 -2.42 -0.66 8.33
C GLN A 52 -3.58 -1.65 8.24
N SER A 53 -4.03 -2.16 9.38
CA SER A 53 -5.23 -2.96 9.48
C SER A 53 -6.49 -2.08 9.47
N GLY A 54 -7.67 -2.71 9.43
CA GLY A 54 -8.95 -2.03 9.63
C GLY A 54 -9.06 -1.27 10.94
N ALA A 55 -8.30 -1.67 11.97
CA ALA A 55 -8.19 -0.90 13.20
C ALA A 55 -7.25 0.32 12.99
N PRO A 56 -7.76 1.55 13.16
CA PRO A 56 -6.95 2.78 13.06
C PRO A 56 -5.75 2.71 13.99
N GLY A 57 -4.60 3.18 13.50
CA GLY A 57 -3.34 3.19 14.24
C GLY A 57 -2.71 1.81 14.46
N THR A 58 -3.30 0.73 13.95
CA THR A 58 -2.75 -0.63 14.11
C THR A 58 -2.14 -1.10 12.80
N ALA A 59 -0.83 -1.36 12.80
CA ALA A 59 -0.12 -1.92 11.65
C ALA A 59 -0.67 -3.31 11.27
N ALA A 60 -0.84 -3.54 9.96
CA ALA A 60 -1.20 -4.86 9.44
C ALA A 60 0.05 -5.76 9.37
N LYS A 61 -0.09 -7.00 9.84
CA LYS A 61 0.96 -8.02 9.74
C LYS A 61 0.82 -8.79 8.43
N LEU A 62 1.46 -8.31 7.38
CA LEU A 62 1.45 -9.01 6.10
C LEU A 62 2.32 -10.27 6.15
N ALA A 63 1.91 -11.27 5.39
CA ALA A 63 2.70 -12.46 5.06
C ALA A 63 3.58 -12.21 3.82
N GLY A 64 3.18 -11.28 2.95
CA GLY A 64 4.00 -10.86 1.82
C GLY A 64 3.44 -9.64 1.09
N LEU A 65 4.31 -9.06 0.26
CA LEU A 65 4.01 -7.95 -0.63
C LEU A 65 4.78 -8.13 -1.93
N ARG A 66 4.11 -7.91 -3.05
CA ARG A 66 4.70 -7.83 -4.39
C ARG A 66 4.36 -6.49 -5.00
N ALA A 67 5.29 -5.97 -5.80
CA ALA A 67 5.10 -4.71 -6.50
C ALA A 67 5.59 -4.84 -7.94
N TRP A 68 4.97 -4.08 -8.82
CA TRP A 68 5.33 -3.95 -10.23
C TRP A 68 5.25 -2.49 -10.65
N THR A 69 6.02 -2.14 -11.66
CA THR A 69 5.94 -0.86 -12.36
C THR A 69 5.54 -1.05 -13.81
N SER A 70 5.00 0.01 -14.39
CA SER A 70 4.66 0.08 -15.80
C SER A 70 4.96 1.48 -16.31
N THR A 71 5.48 1.59 -17.54
CA THR A 71 5.77 2.87 -18.21
C THR A 71 4.91 3.08 -19.46
N ASP A 72 3.95 2.20 -19.73
CA ASP A 72 3.08 2.23 -20.92
C ASP A 72 1.57 2.28 -20.59
N GLY A 73 1.25 2.83 -19.42
CA GLY A 73 -0.14 2.97 -18.96
C GLY A 73 -0.74 1.69 -18.36
N GLY A 74 0.08 0.70 -18.01
CA GLY A 74 -0.35 -0.53 -17.34
C GLY A 74 -0.60 -1.69 -18.30
N LYS A 75 -0.13 -1.61 -19.54
CA LYS A 75 -0.25 -2.69 -20.53
C LYS A 75 0.76 -3.79 -20.22
N HIS A 76 1.98 -3.41 -19.84
CA HIS A 76 3.02 -4.35 -19.40
C HIS A 76 3.51 -4.00 -18.00
N TRP A 77 3.65 -5.02 -17.15
CA TRP A 77 4.06 -4.86 -15.75
C TRP A 77 5.40 -5.55 -15.51
N VAL A 78 6.38 -4.78 -15.06
CA VAL A 78 7.73 -5.26 -14.72
C VAL A 78 7.82 -5.44 -13.20
N PRO A 79 8.28 -6.59 -12.70
CA PRO A 79 8.39 -6.81 -11.26
C PRO A 79 9.42 -5.88 -10.63
N ALA A 80 9.07 -5.32 -9.47
CA ALA A 80 9.96 -4.54 -8.63
C ALA A 80 10.60 -5.44 -7.56
N LEU A 81 11.79 -5.03 -7.09
CA LEU A 81 12.45 -5.72 -5.99
C LEU A 81 11.87 -5.23 -4.66
N VAL A 82 11.30 -6.15 -3.86
CA VAL A 82 10.72 -5.84 -2.56
C VAL A 82 11.57 -6.45 -1.45
N ARG A 83 11.94 -5.64 -0.45
CA ARG A 83 12.58 -6.10 0.80
C ARG A 83 11.75 -5.72 2.00
N ALA A 84 11.42 -6.69 2.85
CA ALA A 84 10.67 -6.48 4.07
C ALA A 84 11.62 -6.27 5.26
N ASP A 85 11.24 -5.34 6.15
CA ASP A 85 11.98 -4.97 7.35
C ASP A 85 11.01 -4.49 8.43
N GLY A 86 10.73 -5.35 9.43
CA GLY A 86 9.90 -4.96 10.57
C GLY A 86 8.48 -4.46 10.25
N GLY A 87 7.86 -4.89 9.14
CA GLY A 87 6.55 -4.41 8.68
C GLY A 87 6.60 -3.22 7.71
N THR A 88 7.81 -2.78 7.38
CA THR A 88 8.10 -1.80 6.32
C THR A 88 8.59 -2.54 5.08
N TYR A 89 8.12 -2.13 3.90
CA TYR A 89 8.49 -2.75 2.62
C TYR A 89 9.22 -1.72 1.75
N ARG A 90 10.51 -1.95 1.52
CA ARG A 90 11.31 -1.15 0.58
C ARG A 90 11.18 -1.72 -0.81
N VAL A 91 10.66 -0.92 -1.73
CA VAL A 91 10.43 -1.28 -3.13
C VAL A 91 11.44 -0.54 -3.99
N SER A 92 12.27 -1.27 -4.72
CA SER A 92 13.30 -0.73 -5.61
C SER A 92 12.97 -1.01 -7.07
N VAL A 93 13.07 0.03 -7.90
CA VAL A 93 12.71 0.04 -9.32
C VAL A 93 13.79 0.74 -10.13
N TRP A 94 13.81 0.52 -11.45
CA TRP A 94 14.62 1.32 -12.38
C TRP A 94 13.71 2.31 -13.11
N ASN A 95 14.00 3.60 -12.99
CA ASN A 95 13.26 4.64 -13.71
C ASN A 95 13.85 4.83 -15.11
N PRO A 96 13.02 4.87 -16.18
CA PRO A 96 13.47 5.28 -17.50
C PRO A 96 13.86 6.76 -17.53
N ALA A 97 14.36 7.23 -18.68
CA ALA A 97 14.82 8.60 -18.86
C ALA A 97 13.70 9.66 -18.91
N SER A 98 12.46 9.25 -19.14
CA SER A 98 11.30 10.14 -19.18
C SER A 98 9.99 9.35 -19.09
N GLY A 99 8.88 10.07 -18.92
CA GLY A 99 7.52 9.53 -18.96
C GLY A 99 6.86 9.47 -17.60
N LYS A 100 5.85 8.61 -17.47
CA LYS A 100 5.12 8.39 -16.22
C LYS A 100 5.21 6.92 -15.83
N VAL A 101 5.26 6.68 -14.53
CA VAL A 101 5.32 5.34 -13.96
C VAL A 101 4.01 5.04 -13.24
N SER A 102 3.34 3.97 -13.63
CA SER A 102 2.23 3.38 -12.88
C SER A 102 2.77 2.31 -11.93
N LEU A 103 2.12 2.16 -10.77
CA LEU A 103 2.45 1.13 -9.80
C LEU A 103 1.30 0.13 -9.68
N LYS A 104 1.64 -1.14 -9.48
CA LYS A 104 0.70 -2.18 -9.04
C LYS A 104 1.30 -2.86 -7.83
N VAL A 105 0.53 -3.01 -6.77
CA VAL A 105 0.96 -3.65 -5.53
C VAL A 105 -0.08 -4.65 -5.08
N GLU A 106 0.41 -5.81 -4.66
CA GLU A 106 -0.37 -6.90 -4.11
C GLU A 106 0.19 -7.23 -2.73
N ALA A 107 -0.68 -7.30 -1.72
CA ALA A 107 -0.29 -7.62 -0.35
C ALA A 107 -1.31 -8.58 0.26
N TRP A 108 -0.83 -9.48 1.10
CA TRP A 108 -1.65 -10.48 1.77
C TRP A 108 -1.15 -10.77 3.18
N ASP A 109 -2.05 -11.21 4.05
CA ASP A 109 -1.72 -11.64 5.41
C ASP A 109 -1.88 -13.16 5.62
N ARG A 110 -1.59 -13.63 6.84
CA ARG A 110 -1.73 -15.06 7.20
C ARG A 110 -3.17 -15.48 7.47
N ALA A 111 -4.09 -14.52 7.61
CA ALA A 111 -5.52 -14.78 7.80
C ALA A 111 -6.25 -14.95 6.47
N GLY A 112 -5.56 -14.76 5.34
CA GLY A 112 -6.13 -14.90 3.99
C GLY A 112 -6.69 -13.59 3.43
N ASN A 113 -6.50 -12.46 4.12
CA ASN A 113 -6.89 -11.16 3.57
C ASN A 113 -5.89 -10.74 2.49
N MET A 114 -6.41 -10.12 1.43
CA MET A 114 -5.63 -9.73 0.28
C MET A 114 -6.10 -8.38 -0.25
N VAL A 115 -5.14 -7.56 -0.69
CA VAL A 115 -5.40 -6.31 -1.39
C VAL A 115 -4.56 -6.25 -2.65
N GLN A 116 -5.16 -5.82 -3.75
CA GLN A 116 -4.47 -5.46 -4.97
C GLN A 116 -4.83 -4.01 -5.32
N GLN A 117 -3.83 -3.16 -5.49
CA GLN A 117 -4.00 -1.77 -5.87
C GLN A 117 -3.19 -1.47 -7.12
N THR A 118 -3.79 -0.67 -8.00
CA THR A 118 -3.12 -0.08 -9.16
C THR A 118 -3.19 1.43 -9.00
N LEU A 119 -2.04 2.08 -9.00
CA LEU A 119 -1.89 3.52 -9.00
C LEU A 119 -1.48 3.93 -10.43
N PRO A 120 -2.44 4.32 -11.28
CA PRO A 120 -2.12 4.79 -12.62
C PRO A 120 -1.34 6.10 -12.51
N GLU A 121 -0.28 6.24 -13.31
CA GLU A 121 0.54 7.45 -13.35
C GLU A 121 0.99 7.92 -11.95
N ALA A 122 1.40 6.97 -11.10
CA ALA A 122 1.79 7.22 -9.71
C ALA A 122 2.85 8.32 -9.54
N TYR A 123 3.73 8.51 -10.53
CA TYR A 123 4.61 9.67 -10.64
C TYR A 123 5.11 9.89 -12.07
N ALA A 124 5.56 11.11 -12.34
CA ALA A 124 6.30 11.50 -13.54
C ALA A 124 7.82 11.48 -13.31
N LEU A 125 8.57 11.50 -14.41
CA LEU A 125 10.03 11.47 -14.46
C LEU A 125 10.61 12.71 -15.16
#